data_AF-A0A3M1FSE9-F1
#
_entry.id   AF-A0A3M1FSE9-F1
#
_cell.length_a   1.000
_cell.length_b   1.000
_cell.length_c   1.000
_cell.angle_alpha   90.00
_cell.angle_beta   90.00
_cell.angle_gamma   90.00
#
_symmetry.space_group_name_H-M   'P 1'
#
loop_
_entity.id
_entity.type
_entity.pdbx_description
1 polymer ?
#
loop_
_entity_poly.entity_id
_entity_poly.type
_entity_poly.pdbx_seq_one_letter_code
_entity_poly.pdbx_strand_id
1 'polypeptide(L)'
;MALKFVGRHLTVWFAEGGSDEGLESLPSWCEAVSHLQSGKVESTYARMRVQLQRLADGARLRNPDRFNTEGELPDGKHFFAVKVGQIRAYGWYSTKYKRAFIVSHFVFKKKQKLDAADIRRVHTNWKRIEREKS
;
A
#
# COMPACT_ATOMS: atom_id res chain seq x y z
N MET A 1 -1.07 3.88 -18.42
CA MET A 1 -0.81 4.85 -17.34
C MET A 1 -0.41 4.08 -16.09
N ALA A 2 -0.03 4.76 -14.99
CA ALA A 2 0.22 4.08 -13.72
C ALA A 2 -1.12 3.86 -12.99
N LEU A 3 -1.34 2.66 -12.44
CA LEU A 3 -2.55 2.34 -11.68
C LEU A 3 -2.83 3.36 -10.55
N LYS A 4 -4.05 3.88 -10.47
CA LYS A 4 -4.49 4.80 -9.41
C LYS A 4 -5.93 4.52 -8.97
N PHE A 5 -6.20 4.74 -7.69
CA PHE A 5 -7.55 4.86 -7.15
C PHE A 5 -7.79 6.32 -6.81
N VAL A 6 -8.61 6.99 -7.61
CA VAL A 6 -8.97 8.40 -7.39
C VAL A 6 -10.24 8.43 -6.55
N GLY A 7 -10.16 9.02 -5.37
CA GLY A 7 -11.31 9.21 -4.49
C GLY A 7 -11.58 10.67 -4.21
N ARG A 8 -12.61 10.92 -3.41
CA ARG A 8 -13.05 12.29 -3.07
C ARG A 8 -11.97 13.11 -2.35
N HIS A 9 -11.13 12.47 -1.53
CA HIS A 9 -10.21 13.18 -0.64
C HIS A 9 -8.75 13.03 -1.06
N LEU A 10 -8.36 11.87 -1.58
CA LEU A 10 -6.99 11.59 -2.00
C LEU A 10 -6.93 10.61 -3.16
N THR A 11 -5.78 10.61 -3.83
CA THR A 11 -5.43 9.65 -4.87
C THR A 11 -4.48 8.62 -4.29
N VAL A 12 -4.83 7.34 -4.38
CA VAL A 12 -3.92 6.24 -4.08
C VAL A 12 -3.22 5.83 -5.38
N TRP A 13 -1.90 5.68 -5.34
CA TRP A 13 -1.09 5.22 -6.47
C TRP A 13 0.04 4.31 -5.99
N PHE A 14 0.63 3.55 -6.90
CA PHE A 14 1.55 2.45 -6.57
C PHE A 14 2.97 2.77 -7.01
N ALA A 15 3.93 2.60 -6.10
CA ALA A 15 5.34 2.86 -6.36
C ALA A 15 5.91 1.91 -7.42
N GLU A 16 5.46 0.67 -7.45
CA GLU A 16 6.01 -0.37 -8.33
C GLU A 16 5.78 -0.07 -9.82
N GLY A 17 4.87 0.86 -10.14
CA GLY A 17 4.32 0.97 -11.48
C GLY A 17 3.42 -0.23 -11.76
N GLY A 18 2.31 0.02 -12.42
CA GLY A 18 1.42 -1.01 -12.94
C GLY A 18 0.84 -0.51 -14.24
N SER A 19 0.53 -1.40 -15.17
CA SER A 19 -0.40 -1.10 -16.26
C SER A 19 -1.75 -0.69 -15.66
N ASP A 20 -2.66 -0.12 -16.45
CA ASP A 20 -4.02 0.22 -15.98
C ASP A 20 -4.88 -1.02 -15.67
N GLU A 21 -4.27 -2.20 -15.59
CA GLU A 21 -4.86 -3.54 -15.52
C GLU A 21 -5.06 -4.03 -14.08
N GLY A 22 -5.19 -3.13 -13.09
CA GLY A 22 -5.53 -3.50 -11.72
C GLY A 22 -4.36 -4.01 -10.87
N LEU A 23 -4.66 -4.47 -9.64
CA LEU A 23 -3.62 -4.88 -8.67
C LEU A 23 -2.86 -6.13 -9.12
N GLU A 24 -3.48 -6.98 -9.95
CA GLU A 24 -2.89 -8.17 -10.55
C GLU A 24 -1.67 -7.88 -11.45
N SER A 25 -1.52 -6.64 -11.92
CA SER A 25 -0.33 -6.20 -12.65
C SER A 25 0.87 -5.91 -11.74
N LEU A 26 0.68 -5.81 -10.43
CA LEU A 26 1.72 -5.40 -9.49
C LEU A 26 2.52 -6.63 -8.99
N PRO A 27 3.85 -6.65 -9.16
CA PRO A 27 4.67 -7.80 -8.77
C PRO A 27 4.51 -8.20 -7.30
N SER A 28 4.46 -7.22 -6.38
CA SER A 28 4.30 -7.52 -4.97
C SER A 28 2.91 -8.04 -4.61
N TRP A 29 1.88 -7.69 -5.38
CA TRP A 29 0.55 -8.26 -5.20
C TRP A 29 0.57 -9.74 -5.56
N CYS A 30 1.09 -10.09 -6.74
CA CYS A 30 1.21 -11.47 -7.21
C CYS A 30 2.02 -12.34 -6.23
N GLU A 31 3.15 -11.84 -5.76
CA GLU A 31 3.97 -12.50 -4.75
C GLU A 31 3.16 -12.73 -3.45
N ALA A 32 2.50 -11.70 -2.94
CA ALA A 32 1.76 -11.80 -1.68
C ALA A 32 0.56 -12.76 -1.78
N VAL A 33 -0.20 -12.74 -2.88
CA VAL A 33 -1.36 -13.63 -3.03
C VAL A 33 -0.98 -15.08 -3.33
N SER A 34 0.22 -15.35 -3.86
CA SER A 34 0.74 -16.71 -4.06
C SER A 34 0.82 -17.52 -2.77
N HIS A 35 0.90 -16.83 -1.62
CA HIS A 35 0.91 -17.45 -0.29
C HIS A 35 -0.47 -17.63 0.33
N LEU A 36 -1.54 -17.10 -0.28
CA LEU A 36 -2.91 -17.33 0.16
C LEU A 36 -3.40 -18.71 -0.29
N GLN A 37 -4.39 -19.23 0.44
CA GLN A 37 -5.15 -20.38 -0.03
C GLN A 37 -5.91 -19.99 -1.32
N SER A 38 -5.92 -20.86 -2.34
CA SER A 38 -6.44 -20.55 -3.68
C SER A 38 -7.85 -19.97 -3.68
N GLY A 39 -8.75 -20.46 -2.82
CA GLY A 39 -10.13 -19.94 -2.69
C GLY A 39 -10.26 -18.56 -2.03
N LYS A 40 -9.17 -17.97 -1.52
CA LYS A 40 -9.18 -16.68 -0.80
C LYS A 40 -8.65 -15.51 -1.64
N VAL A 41 -8.05 -15.76 -2.80
CA VAL A 41 -7.40 -14.72 -3.61
C VAL A 41 -8.43 -13.68 -4.08
N GLU A 42 -9.49 -14.11 -4.77
CA GLU A 42 -10.54 -13.23 -5.30
C GLU A 42 -11.23 -12.38 -4.22
N SER A 43 -11.62 -13.01 -3.11
CA SER A 43 -12.26 -12.30 -2.01
C SER A 43 -11.29 -11.30 -1.34
N THR A 44 -10.00 -11.62 -1.26
CA THR A 44 -8.97 -10.72 -0.72
C THR A 44 -8.71 -9.57 -1.67
N TYR A 45 -8.66 -9.82 -2.97
CA TYR A 45 -8.54 -8.82 -4.03
C TYR A 45 -9.67 -7.80 -3.95
N ALA A 46 -10.93 -8.25 -4.01
CA ALA A 46 -12.10 -7.38 -3.96
C ALA A 46 -12.10 -6.53 -2.68
N ARG A 47 -11.81 -7.15 -1.53
CA ARG A 47 -11.73 -6.44 -0.25
C ARG A 47 -10.60 -5.41 -0.21
N MET A 48 -9.43 -5.72 -0.77
CA MET A 48 -8.31 -4.77 -0.84
C MET A 48 -8.66 -3.57 -1.70
N ARG A 49 -9.22 -3.78 -2.90
CA ARG A 49 -9.69 -2.67 -3.75
C ARG A 49 -10.68 -1.77 -3.02
N VAL A 50 -11.65 -2.36 -2.32
CA VAL A 50 -12.61 -1.59 -1.50
C VAL A 50 -11.92 -0.82 -0.38
N GLN A 51 -10.91 -1.39 0.31
CA GLN A 51 -10.16 -0.66 1.34
C GLN A 51 -9.36 0.51 0.76
N LEU A 52 -8.69 0.32 -0.38
CA LEU A 52 -7.92 1.37 -1.04
C LEU A 52 -8.82 2.47 -1.58
N GLN A 53 -9.99 2.13 -2.14
CA GLN A 53 -10.99 3.12 -2.56
C GLN A 53 -11.55 3.88 -1.37
N ARG A 54 -11.87 3.21 -0.26
CA ARG A 54 -12.31 3.88 0.98
C ARG A 54 -11.24 4.83 1.52
N LEU A 55 -9.97 4.44 1.45
CA LEU A 55 -8.85 5.32 1.80
C LEU A 55 -8.83 6.54 0.87
N ALA A 56 -8.96 6.33 -0.45
CA ALA A 56 -9.05 7.39 -1.45
C ALA A 56 -10.21 8.38 -1.16
N ASP A 57 -11.34 7.85 -0.71
CA ASP A 57 -12.52 8.63 -0.32
C ASP A 57 -12.43 9.25 1.07
N GLY A 58 -11.27 9.18 1.74
CA GLY A 58 -11.05 9.79 3.05
C GLY A 58 -11.87 9.17 4.17
N ALA A 59 -12.42 7.97 3.95
CA ALA A 59 -13.11 7.25 5.00
C ALA A 59 -12.11 6.96 6.13
N ARG A 60 -12.49 7.24 7.38
CA ARG A 60 -11.74 6.79 8.55
C ARG A 60 -11.65 5.26 8.49
N LEU A 61 -10.51 4.73 8.08
CA LEU A 61 -10.17 3.33 8.31
C LEU A 61 -10.13 3.19 9.84
N ARG A 62 -11.20 2.64 10.43
CA ARG A 62 -11.36 2.55 11.89
C ARG A 62 -10.11 1.88 12.50
N ASN A 63 -9.33 2.67 13.23
CA ASN A 63 -8.35 2.21 14.21
C ASN A 63 -9.13 1.44 15.30
N PRO A 64 -8.68 0.25 15.74
CA PRO A 64 -7.28 -0.11 15.98
C PRO A 64 -6.61 -1.04 14.94
N ASP A 65 -7.37 -1.60 13.98
CA ASP A 65 -6.92 -2.85 13.32
C ASP A 65 -6.65 -2.76 11.81
N ARG A 66 -6.94 -1.64 11.14
CA ARG A 66 -6.91 -1.58 9.66
C ARG A 66 -5.93 -0.58 9.05
N PHE A 67 -5.44 0.37 9.84
CA PHE A 67 -4.54 1.43 9.40
C PHE A 67 -3.68 1.89 10.55
N ASN A 68 -2.52 1.25 10.72
CA ASN A 68 -1.64 1.46 11.86
C ASN A 68 -0.35 2.09 11.39
N THR A 69 0.24 2.93 12.23
CA THR A 69 1.64 3.35 12.09
C THR A 69 2.51 2.12 12.24
N GLU A 70 3.25 1.76 11.19
CA GLU A 70 4.10 0.57 11.19
C GLU A 70 5.58 0.93 11.44
N GLY A 71 5.99 2.16 11.13
CA GLY A 71 7.33 2.64 11.41
C GLY A 71 7.59 4.05 10.88
N GLU A 72 8.83 4.51 11.05
CA GLU A 72 9.28 5.83 10.62
C GLU A 72 9.87 5.82 9.20
N LEU A 73 9.64 6.91 8.49
CA LEU A 73 10.24 7.27 7.22
C LEU A 73 11.52 8.09 7.46
N PRO A 74 12.41 8.20 6.46
CA PRO A 74 13.67 8.93 6.61
C PRO A 74 13.54 10.44 6.91
N ASP A 75 12.35 11.02 6.80
CA ASP A 75 12.03 12.42 7.16
C ASP A 75 11.41 12.56 8.55
N GLY A 76 11.35 11.48 9.34
CA GLY A 76 10.73 11.46 10.66
C GLY A 76 9.20 11.33 10.63
N LYS A 77 8.57 11.23 9.45
CA LYS A 77 7.14 10.90 9.34
C LYS A 77 6.93 9.40 9.46
N HIS A 78 5.67 8.97 9.35
CA HIS A 78 5.32 7.56 9.45
C HIS A 78 4.83 6.98 8.14
N PHE A 79 5.08 5.68 7.96
CA PHE A 79 4.38 4.86 6.99
C PHE A 79 3.36 3.97 7.69
N PHE A 80 2.36 3.56 6.91
CA PHE A 80 1.16 2.89 7.37
C PHE A 80 0.96 1.57 6.62
N ALA A 81 0.19 0.65 7.20
CA ALA A 81 -0.28 -0.54 6.50
C ALA A 81 -1.81 -0.56 6.39
N VAL A 82 -2.31 -0.74 5.16
CA VAL A 82 -3.70 -1.13 4.89
C VAL A 82 -3.81 -2.65 5.00
N LYS A 83 -4.71 -3.14 5.87
CA LYS A 83 -4.79 -4.56 6.25
C LYS A 83 -6.03 -5.24 5.67
N VAL A 84 -5.84 -6.35 4.93
CA VAL A 84 -6.92 -7.26 4.53
C VAL A 84 -6.48 -8.70 4.78
N GLY A 85 -7.05 -9.34 5.80
CA GLY A 85 -6.66 -10.70 6.18
C GLY A 85 -5.17 -10.74 6.53
N GLN A 86 -4.40 -11.55 5.79
CA GLN A 86 -2.94 -11.65 5.93
C GLN A 86 -2.16 -10.73 4.98
N ILE A 87 -2.84 -10.06 4.05
CA ILE A 87 -2.19 -9.11 3.13
C ILE A 87 -2.08 -7.75 3.80
N ARG A 88 -0.91 -7.12 3.64
CA ARG A 88 -0.58 -5.77 4.09
C ARG A 88 -0.13 -4.97 2.88
N ALA A 89 -0.73 -3.80 2.67
CA ALA A 89 -0.23 -2.82 1.71
C ALA A 89 0.47 -1.71 2.48
N TYR A 90 1.79 -1.65 2.40
CA TYR A 90 2.57 -0.61 3.07
C TYR A 90 2.60 0.65 2.22
N GLY A 91 2.43 1.82 2.83
CA GLY A 91 2.41 3.08 2.11
C GLY A 91 2.51 4.31 3.00
N TRP A 92 2.59 5.48 2.40
CA TRP A 92 2.72 6.75 3.12
C TRP A 92 1.89 7.86 2.48
N TYR A 93 1.58 8.89 3.26
CA TYR A 93 1.04 10.14 2.72
C TYR A 93 2.18 10.96 2.11
N SER A 94 2.02 11.29 0.84
CA SER A 94 3.04 12.04 0.12
C SER A 94 3.14 13.48 0.62
N THR A 95 4.36 13.99 0.64
CA THR A 95 4.66 15.39 0.96
C THR A 95 4.86 16.21 -0.29
N LYS A 96 5.42 15.59 -1.34
CA LYS A 96 5.63 16.16 -2.67
C LYS A 96 4.32 16.28 -3.45
N TYR A 97 3.47 15.25 -3.40
CA TYR A 97 2.23 15.20 -4.17
C TYR A 97 1.02 15.45 -3.28
N LYS A 98 0.34 16.58 -3.49
CA LYS A 98 -0.82 16.96 -2.70
C LYS A 98 -1.92 15.90 -2.81
N ARG A 99 -2.51 15.56 -1.66
CA ARG A 99 -3.63 14.62 -1.56
C ARG A 99 -3.30 13.25 -2.18
N ALA A 100 -2.08 12.75 -1.98
CA ALA A 100 -1.67 11.45 -2.48
C ALA A 100 -1.27 10.50 -1.33
N PHE A 101 -1.72 9.25 -1.43
CA PHE A 101 -1.21 8.14 -0.62
C PHE A 101 -0.49 7.16 -1.52
N ILE A 102 0.78 6.89 -1.22
CA ILE A 102 1.65 6.06 -2.05
C ILE A 102 1.74 4.68 -1.44
N VAL A 103 1.24 3.67 -2.16
CA VAL A 103 1.45 2.27 -1.79
C VAL A 103 2.82 1.86 -2.31
N SER A 104 3.71 1.50 -1.39
CA SER A 104 5.05 1.00 -1.69
C SER A 104 4.99 -0.37 -2.36
N HIS A 105 4.36 -1.34 -1.69
CA HIS A 105 4.28 -2.74 -2.10
C HIS A 105 3.27 -3.50 -1.20
N PHE A 106 2.90 -4.71 -1.62
CA PHE A 106 2.08 -5.66 -0.88
C PHE A 106 2.94 -6.77 -0.26
N VAL A 107 2.53 -7.26 0.91
CA VAL A 107 3.22 -8.37 1.61
C VAL A 107 2.21 -9.31 2.23
N PHE A 108 2.51 -10.61 2.16
CA PHE A 108 1.81 -11.64 2.94
C PHE A 108 2.44 -11.80 4.32
N LYS A 109 1.67 -11.53 5.37
CA LYS A 109 2.16 -11.56 6.75
C LYS A 109 1.89 -12.91 7.42
N LYS A 110 2.95 -13.71 7.59
CA LYS A 110 2.96 -14.95 8.40
C LYS A 110 3.34 -14.72 9.87
N LYS A 111 4.20 -13.74 10.15
CA LYS A 111 4.77 -13.44 11.48
C LYS A 111 4.20 -12.14 12.04
N GLN A 112 4.12 -12.00 13.36
CA GLN A 112 3.58 -10.77 13.97
C GLN A 112 4.49 -9.53 13.81
N LYS A 113 5.80 -9.71 13.65
CA LYS A 113 6.77 -8.59 13.60
C LYS A 113 7.01 -8.08 12.18
N LEU A 114 7.19 -6.77 12.04
CA LEU A 114 7.59 -6.10 10.79
C LEU A 114 8.97 -6.59 10.32
N ASP A 115 9.14 -6.82 9.02
CA ASP A 115 10.41 -7.29 8.46
C ASP A 115 11.31 -6.10 8.12
N ALA A 116 12.60 -6.19 8.45
CA ALA A 116 13.58 -5.17 8.10
C ALA A 116 13.70 -4.98 6.58
N ALA A 117 13.47 -6.04 5.79
CA ALA A 117 13.42 -5.95 4.34
C ALA A 117 12.25 -5.07 3.85
N ASP A 118 11.07 -5.22 4.44
CA ASP A 118 9.89 -4.40 4.12
C ASP A 118 10.18 -2.92 4.40
N ILE A 119 10.78 -2.62 5.56
CA ILE A 119 11.16 -1.25 5.95
C ILE A 119 12.13 -0.65 4.94
N ARG A 120 13.20 -1.39 4.58
CA ARG A 120 14.17 -0.93 3.58
C ARG A 120 13.50 -0.66 2.23
N ARG A 121 12.59 -1.53 1.79
CA ARG A 121 11.83 -1.35 0.54
C ARG A 121 10.94 -0.11 0.59
N VAL A 122 10.23 0.13 1.70
CA VAL A 122 9.47 1.38 1.90
C VAL A 122 10.38 2.60 1.79
N HIS A 123 11.51 2.61 2.49
CA HIS A 123 12.45 3.74 2.48
C HIS A 123 13.03 4.00 1.09
N THR A 124 13.42 2.96 0.36
CA THR A 124 13.94 3.09 -1.01
C THR A 124 12.89 3.68 -1.94
N ASN A 125 11.66 3.15 -1.93
CA ASN A 125 10.57 3.67 -2.76
C ASN A 125 10.19 5.11 -2.37
N TRP A 126 10.18 5.41 -1.07
CA TRP A 126 9.93 6.76 -0.56
C TRP A 126 10.98 7.75 -1.06
N LYS A 127 12.28 7.41 -0.94
CA LYS A 127 13.37 8.27 -1.43
C LYS A 127 13.24 8.53 -2.92
N ARG A 128 12.99 7.48 -3.71
CA ARG A 128 12.80 7.59 -5.16
C ARG A 128 11.67 8.56 -5.51
N ILE A 129 10.51 8.43 -4.89
CA ILE A 129 9.32 9.21 -5.28
C ILE A 129 9.33 10.64 -4.70
N GLU A 130 9.71 10.78 -3.43
CA GLU A 130 9.65 12.07 -2.73
C GLU A 130 10.90 12.94 -2.95
N ARG A 131 12.08 12.34 -3.16
CA ARG A 131 13.35 13.09 -3.26
C ARG A 131 13.92 13.21 -4.67
N GLU A 132 13.60 12.31 -5.61
CA GLU A 132 14.07 12.52 -6.99
C GLU A 132 13.35 13.74 -7.58
N LYS A 133 14.15 14.70 -8.06
CA LYS A 133 13.66 15.84 -8.83
C LYS A 133 13.20 15.31 -10.19
N SER A 134 11.95 15.62 -10.51
CA SER A 134 11.41 15.45 -11.87
C SER A 134 12.01 16.48 -12.80
#